data_AF-A0A960UJ47-F1
#
_entry.id   AF-A0A960UJ47-F1
#
_cell.length_a   1.000
_cell.length_b   1.000
_cell.length_c   1.000
_cell.angle_alpha   90.00
_cell.angle_beta   90.00
_cell.angle_gamma   90.00
#
_symmetry.space_group_name_H-M   'P 1'
#
loop_
_entity.id
_entity.type
_entity.pdbx_description
1 polymer ?
#
loop_
_entity_poly.entity_id
_entity_poly.type
_entity_poly.pdbx_seq_one_letter_code
_entity_poly.pdbx_strand_id
1 'polypeptide(L)'
;MTYQRRLLTILLVIGVAASGCVYWRLLKFKHQLDDFHENFAFQSDSTYTLVSRHPLLSGGDIDGIMEVEPTERATRGGLEWRDYAFAKEPPDGSPPLVYRFGFEDDLLARIEFPTQFTLLYPDTMLTSLLASLGQADVDKGERSARARLMREQLATALPDRRRLAAVLGPPVERDSSETGERWIYRYRLDTTTQGKAERKRRARGEFDFGPDGELLSLEAALGRHALSFDVEAARAADDRKE
;
A
#
# COMPACT_ATOMS: atom_id res chain seq x y z
N MET A 1 -22.67 -36.11 -28.10
CA MET A 1 -22.53 -35.82 -26.66
C MET A 1 -21.09 -35.85 -26.12
N THR A 2 -20.14 -36.53 -26.76
CA THR A 2 -18.74 -36.63 -26.29
C THR A 2 -17.91 -35.35 -26.47
N TYR A 3 -18.22 -34.56 -27.51
CA TYR A 3 -17.50 -33.30 -27.82
C TYR A 3 -17.79 -32.18 -26.81
N GLN A 4 -19.05 -32.02 -26.39
CA GLN A 4 -19.45 -31.04 -25.36
C GLN A 4 -18.80 -31.30 -24.01
N ARG A 5 -18.67 -32.57 -23.60
CA ARG A 5 -17.99 -32.93 -22.35
C ARG A 5 -16.50 -32.59 -22.38
N ARG A 6 -15.82 -32.80 -23.51
CA ARG A 6 -14.39 -32.46 -23.66
C ARG A 6 -14.15 -30.95 -23.68
N LEU A 7 -15.03 -30.18 -24.32
CA LEU A 7 -14.95 -28.71 -24.35
C LEU A 7 -15.09 -28.11 -22.94
N LEU A 8 -16.03 -28.65 -22.13
CA LEU A 8 -16.27 -28.19 -20.76
C LEU A 8 -15.09 -28.48 -19.83
N THR A 9 -14.43 -29.63 -19.99
CA THR A 9 -13.22 -29.97 -19.22
C THR A 9 -12.04 -29.07 -19.57
N ILE A 10 -11.85 -28.72 -20.86
CA ILE A 10 -10.78 -27.81 -21.28
C ILE A 10 -11.02 -26.39 -20.73
N LEU A 11 -12.25 -25.88 -20.82
CA LEU A 11 -12.63 -24.58 -20.24
C LEU A 11 -12.46 -24.55 -18.73
N LEU A 12 -12.76 -25.65 -18.03
CA LEU A 12 -12.55 -25.77 -16.58
C LEU A 12 -11.07 -25.76 -16.21
N VAL A 13 -10.21 -26.48 -16.95
CA VAL A 13 -8.76 -26.50 -16.72
C VAL A 13 -8.13 -25.13 -16.99
N ILE A 14 -8.56 -24.44 -18.05
CA ILE A 14 -8.11 -23.08 -18.36
C ILE A 14 -8.59 -22.10 -17.27
N GLY A 15 -9.82 -22.22 -16.77
CA GLY A 15 -10.34 -21.38 -15.69
C GLY A 15 -9.60 -21.55 -14.36
N VAL A 16 -9.20 -22.78 -14.02
CA VAL A 16 -8.39 -23.05 -12.82
C VAL A 16 -6.95 -22.56 -13.00
N ALA A 17 -6.36 -22.73 -14.19
CA ALA A 17 -5.02 -22.21 -14.48
C ALA A 17 -4.96 -20.67 -14.46
N ALA A 18 -6.00 -19.99 -14.95
CA ALA A 18 -6.07 -18.53 -15.00
C ALA A 18 -6.17 -17.87 -13.61
N SER A 19 -6.84 -18.52 -12.65
CA SER A 19 -6.95 -17.99 -11.27
C SER A 19 -5.66 -18.19 -10.44
N GLY A 20 -4.78 -19.12 -10.84
CA GLY A 20 -3.45 -19.27 -10.25
C GLY A 20 -2.45 -18.18 -10.64
N CYS A 21 -2.71 -17.41 -11.70
CA CYS A 21 -1.78 -16.41 -12.22
C CYS A 21 -1.63 -15.17 -11.32
N VAL A 22 -2.73 -14.68 -10.74
CA VAL A 22 -2.70 -13.45 -9.91
C VAL A 22 -1.91 -13.68 -8.62
N TYR A 23 -2.21 -14.76 -7.89
CA TYR A 23 -1.53 -15.05 -6.62
C TYR A 23 -0.03 -15.28 -6.82
N TRP A 24 0.36 -15.96 -7.91
CA TRP A 24 1.77 -16.17 -8.22
C TRP A 24 2.49 -14.87 -8.60
N ARG A 25 1.83 -13.97 -9.33
CA ARG A 25 2.39 -12.63 -9.61
C ARG A 25 2.54 -11.79 -8.35
N LEU A 26 1.57 -11.83 -7.43
CA LEU A 26 1.67 -11.16 -6.13
C LEU A 26 2.83 -11.71 -5.28
N LEU A 27 3.02 -13.04 -5.28
CA LEU A 27 4.15 -13.66 -4.59
C LEU A 27 5.49 -13.25 -5.21
N LYS A 28 5.58 -13.20 -6.54
CA LYS A 28 6.78 -12.70 -7.22
C LYS A 28 7.03 -11.22 -6.94
N PHE A 29 5.99 -10.42 -6.93
CA PHE A 29 6.07 -9.00 -6.58
C PHE A 29 6.60 -8.82 -5.15
N LYS A 30 6.14 -9.65 -4.20
CA LYS A 30 6.73 -9.69 -2.84
C LYS A 30 8.23 -9.99 -2.88
N HIS A 31 8.68 -10.96 -3.67
CA HIS A 31 10.12 -11.21 -3.82
C HIS A 31 10.87 -10.04 -4.45
N GLN A 32 10.27 -9.30 -5.40
CA GLN A 32 10.89 -8.09 -5.94
C GLN A 32 11.03 -6.98 -4.90
N LEU A 33 10.12 -6.90 -3.93
CA LEU A 33 10.23 -5.96 -2.82
C LEU A 33 11.37 -6.35 -1.87
N ASP A 34 11.66 -7.65 -1.73
CA ASP A 34 12.84 -8.11 -0.97
C ASP A 34 14.14 -7.64 -1.63
N ASP A 35 14.22 -7.79 -2.96
CA ASP A 35 15.31 -7.29 -3.79
C ASP A 35 15.02 -5.86 -4.31
N PHE A 36 14.65 -4.94 -3.41
CA PHE A 36 14.09 -3.63 -3.75
C PHE A 36 14.97 -2.84 -4.72
N HIS A 37 16.26 -2.69 -4.42
CA HIS A 37 17.18 -1.85 -5.21
C HIS A 37 17.48 -2.41 -6.60
N GLU A 38 17.25 -3.70 -6.84
CA GLU A 38 17.39 -4.31 -8.16
C GLU A 38 16.15 -4.09 -9.01
N ASN A 39 14.97 -4.11 -8.38
CA ASN A 39 13.68 -4.11 -9.07
C ASN A 39 12.99 -2.75 -9.11
N PHE A 40 13.33 -1.83 -8.21
CA PHE A 40 12.70 -0.54 -8.07
C PHE A 40 13.70 0.59 -7.85
N ALA A 41 13.28 1.80 -8.18
CA ALA A 41 14.00 3.02 -7.85
C ALA A 41 13.01 4.17 -7.63
N PHE A 42 13.32 5.06 -6.69
CA PHE A 42 12.67 6.35 -6.62
C PHE A 42 13.30 7.29 -7.65
N GLN A 43 12.46 7.96 -8.42
CA GLN A 43 12.91 9.00 -9.33
C GLN A 43 13.12 10.29 -8.53
N SER A 44 14.33 10.85 -8.59
CA SER A 44 14.69 12.09 -7.90
C SER A 44 14.17 13.33 -8.65
N ASP A 45 12.87 13.40 -8.91
CA ASP A 45 12.20 14.57 -9.46
C ASP A 45 11.11 15.10 -8.52
N SER A 46 10.34 16.11 -8.97
CA SER A 46 9.29 16.76 -8.17
C SER A 46 8.11 15.83 -7.82
N THR A 47 8.02 14.67 -8.46
CA THR A 47 6.96 13.68 -8.26
C THR A 47 7.54 12.48 -7.56
N TYR A 48 7.09 12.21 -6.34
CA TYR A 48 7.56 11.07 -5.55
C TYR A 48 7.09 9.77 -6.16
N THR A 49 7.90 9.28 -7.10
CA THR A 49 7.55 8.25 -8.07
C THR A 49 8.45 7.05 -7.87
N LEU A 50 7.84 5.91 -7.60
CA LEU A 50 8.49 4.61 -7.67
C LEU A 50 8.42 4.10 -9.10
N VAL A 51 9.57 3.81 -9.68
CA VAL A 51 9.70 3.21 -11.01
C VAL A 51 10.04 1.74 -10.83
N SER A 52 9.25 0.86 -11.46
CA SER A 52 9.56 -0.55 -11.57
C SER A 52 10.48 -0.79 -12.77
N ARG A 53 11.62 -1.41 -12.53
CA ARG A 53 12.58 -1.81 -13.58
C ARG A 53 12.16 -3.10 -14.28
N HIS A 54 11.43 -3.95 -13.56
CA HIS A 54 10.97 -5.26 -14.02
C HIS A 54 9.48 -5.40 -13.67
N PRO A 55 8.58 -4.69 -14.36
CA PRO A 55 7.17 -4.65 -13.98
C PRO A 55 6.53 -6.03 -14.16
N LEU A 56 5.76 -6.46 -13.15
CA LEU A 56 5.10 -7.79 -13.13
C LEU A 56 3.58 -7.73 -12.95
N LEU A 57 3.08 -6.76 -12.19
CA LEU A 57 1.66 -6.64 -11.89
C LEU A 57 0.94 -6.02 -13.08
N SER A 58 -0.17 -6.61 -13.50
CA SER A 58 -0.97 -6.05 -14.58
C SER A 58 -2.00 -5.03 -14.09
N GLY A 59 -2.61 -4.26 -15.00
CA GLY A 59 -3.76 -3.42 -14.69
C GLY A 59 -4.89 -4.21 -14.04
N GLY A 60 -5.16 -5.41 -14.53
CA GLY A 60 -6.14 -6.33 -13.95
C GLY A 60 -5.79 -6.81 -12.53
N ASP A 61 -4.50 -6.94 -12.18
CA ASP A 61 -4.09 -7.26 -10.82
C ASP A 61 -4.39 -6.08 -9.88
N ILE A 62 -4.08 -4.85 -10.30
CA ILE A 62 -4.37 -3.64 -9.52
C ILE A 62 -5.87 -3.43 -9.37
N ASP A 63 -6.66 -3.60 -10.43
CA ASP A 63 -8.12 -3.54 -10.35
C ASP A 63 -8.68 -4.62 -9.40
N GLY A 64 -8.06 -5.80 -9.37
CA GLY A 64 -8.41 -6.90 -8.48
C GLY A 64 -8.09 -6.62 -7.00
N ILE A 65 -7.05 -5.84 -6.70
CA ILE A 65 -6.66 -5.43 -5.35
C ILE A 65 -7.50 -4.25 -4.88
N MET A 66 -7.64 -3.23 -5.73
CA MET A 66 -8.41 -2.03 -5.42
C MET A 66 -9.91 -2.36 -5.32
N GLU A 67 -10.39 -3.30 -6.14
CA GLU A 67 -11.79 -3.73 -6.25
C GLU A 67 -12.78 -2.57 -6.47
N VAL A 68 -12.28 -1.44 -6.96
CA VAL A 68 -12.97 -0.19 -7.26
C VAL A 68 -12.34 0.43 -8.50
N GLU A 69 -13.18 1.11 -9.29
CA GLU A 69 -12.72 1.85 -10.47
C GLU A 69 -11.88 3.07 -10.04
N PRO A 70 -10.83 3.41 -10.80
CA PRO A 70 -10.09 4.65 -10.59
C PRO A 70 -10.99 5.87 -10.77
N THR A 71 -10.66 6.95 -10.07
CA THR A 71 -11.32 8.26 -10.20
C THR A 71 -11.11 8.84 -11.59
N GLU A 72 -9.91 8.65 -12.17
CA GLU A 72 -9.58 9.09 -13.53
C GLU A 72 -8.73 8.03 -14.25
N ARG A 73 -8.93 7.90 -15.57
CA ARG A 73 -8.02 7.19 -16.47
C ARG A 73 -7.54 8.15 -17.55
N ALA A 74 -6.23 8.19 -17.78
CA ALA A 74 -5.66 9.07 -18.79
C ALA A 74 -4.41 8.47 -19.43
N THR A 75 -4.17 8.70 -20.72
CA THR A 75 -2.91 8.31 -21.36
C THR A 75 -1.98 9.51 -21.41
N ARG A 76 -0.81 9.43 -20.76
CA ARG A 76 0.16 10.53 -20.67
C ARG A 76 1.58 9.98 -20.73
N GLY A 77 2.39 10.52 -21.64
CA GLY A 77 3.80 10.10 -21.79
C GLY A 77 3.97 8.63 -22.20
N GLY A 78 3.02 8.07 -22.97
CA GLY A 78 3.04 6.67 -23.39
C GLY A 78 2.50 5.67 -22.35
N LEU A 79 2.16 6.11 -21.14
CA LEU A 79 1.59 5.27 -20.09
C LEU A 79 0.07 5.46 -19.99
N GLU A 80 -0.64 4.37 -19.70
CA GLU A 80 -2.01 4.44 -19.17
C GLU A 80 -1.92 4.73 -17.67
N TRP A 81 -2.47 5.85 -17.23
CA TRP A 81 -2.54 6.24 -15.83
C TRP A 81 -3.91 5.96 -15.24
N ARG A 82 -3.92 5.48 -14.00
CA ARG A 82 -5.11 5.29 -13.18
C ARG A 82 -4.93 6.03 -11.86
N ASP A 83 -5.77 7.04 -11.64
CA ASP A 83 -5.71 7.89 -10.46
C ASP A 83 -6.79 7.45 -9.46
N TYR A 84 -6.39 7.30 -8.19
CA TYR A 84 -7.30 6.99 -7.09
C TYR A 84 -7.24 8.12 -6.07
N ALA A 85 -8.27 8.99 -6.08
CA ALA A 85 -8.34 10.16 -5.22
C ALA A 85 -9.18 9.88 -3.96
N PHE A 86 -8.51 9.83 -2.81
CA PHE A 86 -9.13 9.57 -1.51
C PHE A 86 -9.34 10.88 -0.75
N ALA A 87 -10.60 11.32 -0.66
CA ALA A 87 -10.98 12.48 0.14
C ALA A 87 -11.19 12.07 1.60
N LYS A 88 -10.81 12.93 2.54
CA LYS A 88 -10.98 12.67 3.97
C LYS A 88 -12.47 12.64 4.37
N GLU A 89 -12.82 11.75 5.31
CA GLU A 89 -14.20 11.56 5.80
C GLU A 89 -14.24 11.65 7.34
N PRO A 90 -14.88 12.67 7.94
CA PRO A 90 -15.56 13.80 7.28
C PRO A 90 -14.58 14.76 6.59
N PRO A 91 -15.04 15.56 5.60
CA PRO A 91 -14.21 16.57 4.97
C PRO A 91 -13.77 17.65 5.98
N ASP A 92 -12.50 18.03 5.97
CA ASP A 92 -11.93 19.08 6.84
C ASP A 92 -11.19 20.16 6.05
N GLY A 93 -11.31 20.16 4.72
CA GLY A 93 -10.60 21.07 3.81
C GLY A 93 -9.22 20.57 3.37
N SER A 94 -8.73 19.43 3.88
CA SER A 94 -7.49 18.82 3.42
C SER A 94 -7.63 18.34 1.96
N PRO A 95 -6.59 18.51 1.12
CA PRO A 95 -6.60 17.97 -0.23
C PRO A 95 -6.67 16.42 -0.22
N PRO A 96 -7.26 15.79 -1.24
CA PRO A 96 -7.32 14.34 -1.32
C PRO A 96 -5.93 13.72 -1.43
N LEU A 97 -5.79 12.48 -0.95
CA LEU A 97 -4.63 11.65 -1.21
C LEU A 97 -4.80 11.00 -2.58
N VAL A 98 -3.95 11.36 -3.54
CA VAL A 98 -4.03 10.83 -4.91
C VAL A 98 -2.88 9.86 -5.14
N TYR A 99 -3.22 8.58 -5.31
CA TYR A 99 -2.28 7.57 -5.79
C TYR A 99 -2.44 7.44 -7.30
N ARG A 100 -1.34 7.44 -8.06
CA ARG A 100 -1.38 7.21 -9.50
C ARG A 100 -0.59 5.98 -9.89
N PHE A 101 -1.20 5.10 -10.66
CA PHE A 101 -0.57 3.90 -11.17
C PHE A 101 -0.41 4.04 -12.68
N GLY A 102 0.83 4.00 -13.15
CA GLY A 102 1.19 4.14 -14.57
C GLY A 102 1.55 2.78 -15.15
N PHE A 103 0.90 2.44 -16.26
CA PHE A 103 1.03 1.15 -16.92
C PHE A 103 1.67 1.29 -18.31
N GLU A 104 2.68 0.48 -18.57
CA GLU A 104 3.31 0.28 -19.88
C GLU A 104 2.97 -1.12 -20.35
N ASP A 105 2.33 -1.26 -21.52
CA ASP A 105 1.87 -2.55 -22.05
C ASP A 105 1.05 -3.38 -21.04
N ASP A 106 0.13 -2.71 -20.31
CA ASP A 106 -0.69 -3.25 -19.21
C ASP A 106 0.09 -3.66 -17.94
N LEU A 107 1.40 -3.43 -17.86
CA LEU A 107 2.22 -3.75 -16.68
C LEU A 107 2.52 -2.50 -15.85
N LEU A 108 2.45 -2.62 -14.53
CA LEU A 108 2.66 -1.53 -13.58
C LEU A 108 4.13 -1.07 -13.60
N ALA A 109 4.40 -0.02 -14.35
CA ALA A 109 5.72 0.56 -14.52
C ALA A 109 6.00 1.67 -13.49
N ARG A 110 4.97 2.39 -13.04
CA ARG A 110 5.13 3.55 -12.15
C ARG A 110 4.06 3.62 -11.06
N ILE A 111 4.46 4.07 -9.88
CA ILE A 111 3.56 4.43 -8.79
C ILE A 111 3.92 5.84 -8.32
N GLU A 112 3.02 6.79 -8.47
CA GLU A 112 3.14 8.11 -7.84
C GLU A 112 2.38 8.11 -6.52
N PHE A 113 3.11 8.42 -5.45
CA PHE A 113 2.52 8.57 -4.11
C PHE A 113 1.91 9.97 -3.95
N PRO A 114 0.92 10.13 -3.05
CA PRO A 114 0.39 11.45 -2.71
C PRO A 114 1.50 12.41 -2.29
N THR A 115 1.48 13.65 -2.78
CA THR A 115 2.50 14.66 -2.45
C THR A 115 2.62 14.90 -0.94
N GLN A 116 1.54 14.69 -0.18
CA GLN A 116 1.56 14.72 1.27
C GLN A 116 2.60 13.75 1.86
N PHE A 117 2.78 12.57 1.26
CA PHE A 117 3.68 11.55 1.81
C PHE A 117 5.15 11.92 1.65
N THR A 118 5.50 12.77 0.68
CA THR A 118 6.87 13.31 0.53
C THR A 118 7.26 14.18 1.72
N LEU A 119 6.27 14.83 2.34
CA LEU A 119 6.46 15.65 3.52
C LEU A 119 6.56 14.82 4.80
N LEU A 120 6.14 13.56 4.78
CA LEU A 120 6.19 12.65 5.94
C LEU A 120 7.39 11.72 5.88
N TYR A 121 7.69 11.18 4.71
CA TYR A 121 8.62 10.10 4.52
C TYR A 121 9.70 10.52 3.51
N PRO A 122 10.95 10.68 3.96
CA PRO A 122 12.09 10.76 3.05
C PRO A 122 12.18 9.51 2.17
N ASP A 123 12.74 9.61 0.96
CA ASP A 123 12.96 8.51 0.02
C ASP A 123 13.53 7.25 0.69
N THR A 124 14.56 7.44 1.52
CA THR A 124 15.20 6.34 2.26
C THR A 124 14.24 5.61 3.19
N MET A 125 13.33 6.33 3.83
CA MET A 125 12.34 5.73 4.72
C MET A 125 11.29 4.96 3.94
N LEU A 126 10.76 5.51 2.85
CA LEU A 126 9.78 4.78 2.04
C LEU A 126 10.42 3.57 1.35
N THR A 127 11.69 3.65 0.96
CA THR A 127 12.46 2.48 0.54
C THR A 127 12.47 1.40 1.63
N SER A 128 12.82 1.74 2.88
CA SER A 128 12.79 0.77 3.98
C SER A 128 11.39 0.20 4.23
N LEU A 129 10.34 1.04 4.17
CA LEU A 129 8.95 0.60 4.28
C LEU A 129 8.61 -0.42 3.19
N LEU A 130 8.81 -0.06 1.91
CA LEU A 130 8.47 -0.93 0.79
C LEU A 130 9.32 -2.21 0.78
N ALA A 131 10.61 -2.12 1.11
CA ALA A 131 11.49 -3.28 1.19
C ALA A 131 11.07 -4.25 2.29
N SER A 132 10.62 -3.74 3.45
CA SER A 132 10.13 -4.58 4.55
C SER A 132 8.92 -5.45 4.16
N LEU A 133 8.14 -5.03 3.17
CA LEU A 133 7.04 -5.83 2.63
C LEU A 133 7.52 -7.11 1.93
N GLY A 134 8.75 -7.12 1.43
CA GLY A 134 9.39 -8.30 0.86
C GLY A 134 9.51 -9.45 1.85
N GLN A 135 9.60 -9.14 3.15
CA GLN A 135 9.65 -10.09 4.27
C GLN A 135 8.35 -10.14 5.09
N ALA A 136 7.28 -9.49 4.64
CA ALA A 136 6.02 -9.45 5.38
C ALA A 136 5.38 -10.84 5.56
N ASP A 137 4.77 -11.05 6.72
CA ASP A 137 3.88 -12.16 7.00
C ASP A 137 2.54 -11.88 6.32
N VAL A 138 2.12 -12.75 5.39
CA VAL A 138 0.87 -12.58 4.62
C VAL A 138 -0.21 -13.52 5.13
N ASP A 139 -1.30 -12.96 5.64
CA ASP A 139 -2.50 -13.71 5.99
C ASP A 139 -3.52 -13.62 4.83
N LYS A 140 -3.73 -14.74 4.15
CA LYS A 140 -4.67 -14.81 3.02
C LYS A 140 -6.13 -14.83 3.47
N GLY A 141 -6.41 -15.33 4.67
CA GLY A 141 -7.76 -15.37 5.24
C GLY A 141 -8.25 -13.96 5.53
N GLU A 142 -7.42 -13.21 6.24
CA GLU A 142 -7.66 -11.81 6.62
C GLU A 142 -7.31 -10.81 5.51
N ARG A 143 -6.64 -11.28 4.44
CA ARG A 143 -6.14 -10.44 3.33
C ARG A 143 -5.25 -9.30 3.80
N SER A 144 -4.42 -9.60 4.79
CA SER A 144 -3.51 -8.66 5.41
C SER A 144 -2.06 -9.05 5.17
N ALA A 145 -1.19 -8.05 5.20
CA ALA A 145 0.25 -8.25 5.27
C ALA A 145 0.80 -7.45 6.45
N ARG A 146 1.69 -8.07 7.22
CA ARG A 146 2.37 -7.45 8.34
C ARG A 146 3.88 -7.47 8.11
N ALA A 147 4.46 -6.29 7.99
CA ALA A 147 5.90 -6.11 7.94
C ALA A 147 6.43 -5.63 9.29
N ARG A 148 7.69 -5.94 9.56
CA ARG A 148 8.42 -5.44 10.72
C ARG A 148 9.46 -4.47 10.25
N LEU A 149 9.55 -3.33 10.92
CA LEU A 149 10.52 -2.28 10.67
C LEU A 149 11.47 -2.24 11.86
N MET A 150 12.72 -2.63 11.64
CA MET A 150 13.73 -2.43 12.67
C MET A 150 14.12 -0.96 12.68
N ARG A 151 14.09 -0.33 13.85
CA ARG A 151 14.42 1.09 13.97
C ARG A 151 15.83 1.42 13.46
N GLU A 152 16.76 0.49 13.59
CA GLU A 152 18.15 0.63 13.14
C GLU A 152 18.27 0.64 11.61
N GLN A 153 17.29 0.07 10.90
CA GLN A 153 17.21 0.08 9.45
C GLN A 153 16.57 1.36 8.90
N LEU A 154 16.04 2.21 9.78
CA LEU A 154 15.50 3.50 9.41
C LEU A 154 16.61 4.55 9.49
N ALA A 155 17.08 5.01 8.32
CA ALA A 155 18.08 6.08 8.22
C ALA A 155 17.57 7.44 8.75
N THR A 156 16.26 7.57 8.95
CA THR A 156 15.59 8.81 9.39
C THR A 156 14.50 8.50 10.40
N ALA A 157 14.24 9.45 11.31
CA ALA A 157 13.16 9.32 12.28
C ALA A 157 11.79 9.18 11.60
N LEU A 158 10.95 8.31 12.17
CA LEU A 158 9.53 8.18 11.82
C LEU A 158 8.79 9.50 12.09
N PRO A 159 7.72 9.81 11.34
CA PRO A 159 6.95 11.03 11.60
C PRO A 159 6.29 10.96 12.98
N ASP A 160 6.46 12.03 13.76
CA ASP A 160 5.75 12.21 15.03
C ASP A 160 4.29 12.67 14.79
N ARG A 161 3.47 12.65 15.85
CA ARG A 161 2.07 13.13 15.84
C ARG A 161 1.92 14.53 15.26
N ARG A 162 2.83 15.44 15.58
CA ARG A 162 2.77 16.85 15.15
C ARG A 162 2.97 16.96 13.64
N ARG A 163 3.96 16.27 13.09
CA ARG A 163 4.25 16.22 11.65
C ARG A 163 3.11 15.54 10.90
N LEU A 164 2.57 14.46 11.44
CA LEU A 164 1.43 13.76 10.85
C LEU A 164 0.19 14.68 10.76
N ALA A 165 -0.17 15.36 11.86
CA ALA A 165 -1.29 16.30 11.87
C ALA A 165 -1.08 17.52 10.96
N ALA A 166 0.16 18.00 10.84
CA ALA A 166 0.48 19.13 9.97
C ALA A 166 0.28 18.80 8.49
N VAL A 167 0.49 17.54 8.11
CA VAL A 167 0.40 17.11 6.71
C VAL A 167 -0.99 16.55 6.36
N LEU A 168 -1.58 15.73 7.23
CA LEU A 168 -2.84 15.04 6.97
C LEU A 168 -4.05 15.73 7.61
N GLY A 169 -3.85 16.84 8.31
CA GLY A 169 -4.85 17.46 9.18
C GLY A 169 -5.07 16.66 10.49
N PRO A 170 -6.01 17.05 11.35
CA PRO A 170 -6.30 16.32 12.58
C PRO A 170 -6.88 14.92 12.29
N PRO A 171 -6.59 13.88 13.09
CA PRO A 171 -7.25 12.58 12.93
C PRO A 171 -8.75 12.69 13.23
N VAL A 172 -9.53 11.76 12.66
CA VAL A 172 -11.00 11.69 12.84
C VAL A 172 -11.34 11.14 14.22
N GLU A 173 -10.56 10.18 14.70
CA GLU A 173 -10.69 9.61 16.05
C GLU A 173 -9.31 9.55 16.71
N ARG A 174 -9.31 9.71 18.04
CA ARG A 174 -8.15 9.58 18.91
C ARG A 174 -8.55 8.72 20.10
N ASP A 175 -7.83 7.62 20.30
CA ASP A 175 -8.00 6.78 21.48
C ASP A 175 -6.73 6.90 22.33
N SER A 176 -6.82 7.60 23.45
CA SER A 176 -5.71 7.78 24.39
C SER A 176 -5.78 6.77 25.53
N SER A 177 -4.63 6.22 25.91
CA SER A 177 -4.48 5.34 27.08
C SER A 177 -3.19 5.68 27.83
N GLU A 178 -2.94 5.01 28.97
CA GLU A 178 -1.66 5.12 29.67
C GLU A 178 -0.48 4.58 28.84
N THR A 179 -0.75 3.67 27.91
CA THR A 179 0.27 3.02 27.08
C THR A 179 0.57 3.77 25.79
N GLY A 180 -0.15 4.85 25.48
CA GLY A 180 0.04 5.60 24.26
C GLY A 180 -1.23 6.24 23.71
N GLU A 181 -1.20 6.54 22.42
CA GLU A 181 -2.33 7.15 21.71
C GLU A 181 -2.46 6.56 20.31
N ARG A 182 -3.66 6.14 19.96
CA ARG A 182 -4.02 5.69 18.61
C ARG A 182 -4.70 6.82 17.85
N TRP A 183 -4.20 7.13 16.65
CA TRP A 183 -4.78 8.10 15.74
C TRP A 183 -5.38 7.42 14.52
N ILE A 184 -6.64 7.74 14.21
CA ILE A 184 -7.37 7.13 13.10
C ILE A 184 -7.76 8.19 12.09
N TYR A 185 -7.34 7.98 10.85
CA TYR A 185 -7.74 8.75 9.68
C TYR A 185 -8.65 7.90 8.81
N ARG A 186 -9.73 8.51 8.30
CA ARG A 186 -10.67 7.86 7.38
C ARG A 186 -10.74 8.64 6.09
N TYR A 187 -10.75 7.90 4.99
CA TYR A 187 -10.86 8.45 3.66
C TYR A 187 -11.85 7.64 2.83
N ARG A 188 -12.38 8.29 1.80
CA ARG A 188 -13.30 7.71 0.84
C ARG A 188 -12.85 8.06 -0.56
N LEU A 189 -12.79 7.05 -1.42
CA LEU A 189 -12.50 7.23 -2.84
C LEU A 189 -13.64 8.02 -3.49
N ASP A 190 -13.29 9.10 -4.19
CA ASP A 190 -14.23 9.86 -4.99
C ASP A 190 -14.46 9.16 -6.34
N THR A 191 -15.60 8.51 -6.49
CA THR A 191 -15.95 7.74 -7.69
C THR A 191 -17.45 7.85 -7.99
N THR A 192 -17.79 7.86 -9.28
CA THR A 192 -19.15 8.08 -9.79
C THR A 192 -20.04 6.84 -9.75
N THR A 193 -19.48 5.64 -9.58
CA THR A 193 -20.29 4.42 -9.58
C THR A 193 -21.16 4.40 -8.31
N GLN A 194 -22.49 4.25 -8.37
CA GLN A 194 -23.32 4.07 -7.16
C GLN A 194 -23.73 2.60 -6.98
N GLY A 195 -23.78 2.09 -5.74
CA GLY A 195 -24.76 1.04 -5.40
C GLY A 195 -24.30 -0.29 -4.79
N LYS A 196 -23.05 -0.78 -4.92
CA LYS A 196 -22.66 -2.08 -4.31
C LYS A 196 -21.24 -2.21 -3.73
N ALA A 197 -20.38 -1.20 -3.88
CA ALA A 197 -18.97 -1.26 -3.46
C ALA A 197 -18.61 -0.26 -2.35
N GLU A 198 -19.56 0.30 -1.61
CA GLU A 198 -19.30 1.42 -0.68
C GLU A 198 -18.22 1.11 0.36
N ARG A 199 -18.24 -0.10 0.94
CA ARG A 199 -17.19 -0.53 1.88
C ARG A 199 -15.80 -0.59 1.22
N LYS A 200 -15.72 -0.91 -0.07
CA LYS A 200 -14.45 -1.04 -0.80
C LYS A 200 -13.79 0.30 -1.11
N ARG A 201 -14.54 1.40 -1.00
CA ARG A 201 -14.07 2.76 -1.25
C ARG A 201 -13.48 3.42 -0.03
N ARG A 202 -13.64 2.80 1.14
CA ARG A 202 -13.15 3.32 2.39
C ARG A 202 -11.71 2.88 2.59
N ALA A 203 -10.87 3.86 2.86
CA ALA A 203 -9.52 3.65 3.32
C ALA A 203 -9.40 4.15 4.77
N ARG A 204 -8.56 3.49 5.56
CA ARG A 204 -8.26 3.87 6.93
C ARG A 204 -6.74 3.87 7.13
N GLY A 205 -6.24 4.91 7.76
CA GLY A 205 -4.87 4.96 8.26
C GLY A 205 -4.91 4.97 9.78
N GLU A 206 -4.27 4.02 10.42
CA GLU A 206 -4.13 3.95 11.87
C GLU A 206 -2.67 4.11 12.26
N PHE A 207 -2.41 4.90 13.29
CA PHE A 207 -1.07 5.19 13.77
C PHE A 207 -1.08 5.04 15.29
N ASP A 208 -0.34 4.07 15.82
CA ASP A 208 -0.18 3.87 17.25
C ASP A 208 1.11 4.56 17.71
N PHE A 209 0.99 5.47 18.67
CA PHE A 209 2.09 6.20 19.25
C PHE A 209 2.33 5.77 20.70
N GLY A 210 3.60 5.69 21.09
CA GLY A 210 4.00 5.47 22.48
C GLY A 210 3.75 6.68 23.38
N PRO A 211 3.96 6.55 24.70
CA PRO A 211 3.78 7.65 25.66
C PRO A 211 4.71 8.85 25.37
N ASP A 212 5.88 8.58 24.82
CA ASP A 212 6.88 9.56 24.36
C ASP A 212 6.51 10.21 23.01
N GLY A 213 5.46 9.74 22.35
CA GLY A 213 4.98 10.24 21.07
C GLY A 213 5.69 9.64 19.86
N GLU A 214 6.51 8.61 20.04
CA GLU A 214 7.12 7.87 18.95
C GLU A 214 6.11 6.94 18.25
N LEU A 215 6.25 6.78 16.93
CA LEU A 215 5.42 5.85 16.17
C LEU A 215 5.84 4.40 16.47
N LEU A 216 4.88 3.59 16.95
CA LEU A 216 5.06 2.17 17.28
C LEU A 216 4.54 1.26 16.18
N SER A 217 3.43 1.63 15.54
CA SER A 217 2.91 0.90 14.39
C SER A 217 2.12 1.83 13.47
N LEU A 218 2.03 1.42 12.21
CA LEU A 218 1.13 2.04 11.24
C LEU A 218 0.34 0.95 10.52
N GLU A 219 -0.95 1.16 10.32
CA GLU A 219 -1.80 0.30 9.50
C GLU A 219 -2.49 1.14 8.42
N ALA A 220 -2.43 0.65 7.18
CA ALA A 220 -3.21 1.16 6.06
C ALA A 220 -4.18 0.09 5.59
N ALA A 221 -5.47 0.36 5.68
CA ALA A 221 -6.53 -0.52 5.21
C ALA A 221 -7.26 0.10 4.02
N LEU A 222 -7.57 -0.71 3.01
CA LEU A 222 -8.43 -0.38 1.88
C LEU A 222 -9.45 -1.50 1.69
N GLY A 223 -10.74 -1.18 1.92
CA GLY A 223 -11.81 -2.15 1.80
C GLY A 223 -11.66 -3.33 2.77
N ARG A 224 -11.12 -4.44 2.26
CA ARG A 224 -10.86 -5.67 3.03
C ARG A 224 -9.38 -6.05 3.10
N HIS A 225 -8.51 -5.22 2.50
CA HIS A 225 -7.08 -5.43 2.49
C HIS A 225 -6.45 -4.53 3.55
N ALA A 226 -5.44 -5.05 4.27
CA ALA A 226 -4.72 -4.28 5.26
C ALA A 226 -3.21 -4.51 5.13
N LEU A 227 -2.45 -3.44 5.35
CA LEU A 227 -1.00 -3.45 5.38
C LEU A 227 -0.59 -2.84 6.72
N SER A 228 0.09 -3.62 7.55
CA SER A 228 0.56 -3.19 8.86
C SER A 228 2.07 -3.20 8.91
N PHE A 229 2.62 -2.21 9.61
CA PHE A 229 4.04 -2.07 9.87
C PHE A 229 4.23 -1.90 11.37
N ASP A 230 4.89 -2.87 11.99
CA ASP A 230 5.25 -2.82 13.40
C ASP A 230 6.70 -2.32 13.53
N VAL A 231 6.90 -1.28 14.32
CA VAL A 231 8.23 -0.71 14.58
C VAL A 231 8.82 -1.43 15.78
N GLU A 232 9.81 -2.28 15.54
CA GLU A 232 10.54 -2.93 16.61
C GLU A 232 11.68 -2.03 17.08
N ALA A 233 11.84 -1.95 18.40
CA ALA A 233 13.02 -1.36 18.99
C ALA A 233 14.25 -2.24 18.69
N ALA A 234 15.43 -1.62 18.67
CA ALA A 234 16.69 -2.35 18.64
C ALA A 234 16.65 -3.49 19.65
N ARG A 235 16.89 -4.73 19.20
CA ARG A 235 17.32 -5.75 20.15
C ARG A 235 18.59 -5.23 20.79
N ALA A 236 18.54 -4.97 22.10
CA ALA A 236 19.75 -4.80 22.89
C ALA A 236 20.67 -5.96 22.53
N ALA A 237 21.88 -5.64 22.05
CA ALA A 237 22.86 -6.63 21.70
C ALA A 237 22.97 -7.61 22.87
N ASP A 238 22.64 -8.86 22.58
CA ASP A 238 22.75 -10.02 23.46
C ASP A 238 24.05 -9.90 24.26
N ASP A 239 23.93 -9.66 25.57
CA ASP A 239 25.00 -9.78 26.56
C ASP A 239 25.47 -11.24 26.56
N ARG A 240 26.26 -11.60 25.54
CA ARG A 240 27.07 -12.80 25.48
C ARG A 240 28.53 -12.40 25.41
N LYS A 241 29.04 -12.02 26.58
CA LYS A 241 30.40 -12.32 27.00
C LYS A 241 30.40 -12.70 28.47
N GLU A 242 30.10 -13.97 28.75
CA GLU A 242 30.83 -14.77 29.74
C GLU A 242 31.13 -16.14 29.13
#